data_AF-A0A3S0G5D8-F1
#
_entry.id   AF-A0A3S0G5D8-F1
#
_cell.length_a   1.000
_cell.length_b   1.000
_cell.length_c   1.000
_cell.angle_alpha   90.00
_cell.angle_beta   90.00
_cell.angle_gamma   90.00
#
_symmetry.space_group_name_H-M   'P 1'
#
loop_
_entity.id
_entity.type
_entity.pdbx_description
1 polymer ?
#
loop_
_entity_poly.entity_id
_entity_poly.type
_entity_poly.pdbx_seq_one_letter_code
_entity_poly.pdbx_strand_id
1 'polypeptide(L)'
;MRHRCYDEVPFEAFSIAPRVATAIIGSAVVGAGASLAGANAQADATQQASAQQMKMYKQTRADLLPYQQFGQVGANMLQSQLPSLTAPITMDEATLRNTPGYQFNLNQGLKSVQNGAAARGLGVSGAAMKGAASYATGLADSTYQNQFNNANTNQTNAYNRLMGVAQLGENAAAQTGAYGTQTAQSIGNNTIQGGNATAAGYLGAANALNNGVNSYAMYNAMQNGLFK
;
A
#
# COMPACT_ATOMS: atom_id res chain seq x y z
N MET A 1 -40.54 1.62 -58.81
CA MET A 1 -41.79 1.57 -58.01
C MET A 1 -41.52 0.66 -56.81
N ARG A 2 -41.54 1.05 -55.53
CA ARG A 2 -42.16 2.18 -54.83
C ARG A 2 -41.39 2.41 -53.50
N HIS A 3 -41.29 3.69 -53.13
CA HIS A 3 -41.09 4.18 -51.77
C HIS A 3 -42.06 3.56 -50.76
N ARG A 4 -41.68 3.51 -49.48
CA ARG A 4 -42.50 3.81 -48.27
C ARG A 4 -41.59 3.72 -47.03
N CYS A 5 -41.23 4.85 -46.42
CA CYS A 5 -41.92 5.56 -45.32
C CYS A 5 -41.75 4.86 -43.95
N TYR A 6 -41.03 5.55 -43.06
CA TYR A 6 -41.07 5.35 -41.61
C TYR A 6 -42.44 5.86 -41.12
N ASP A 7 -43.20 4.99 -40.47
CA ASP A 7 -44.40 5.36 -39.71
C ASP A 7 -44.10 5.16 -38.22
N GLU A 8 -44.28 6.25 -37.46
CA GLU A 8 -44.34 6.29 -36.00
C GLU A 8 -45.62 5.59 -35.50
N VAL A 9 -45.53 4.84 -34.40
CA VAL A 9 -46.69 4.47 -33.57
C VAL A 9 -46.29 4.25 -32.09
N PRO A 10 -47.21 4.49 -31.15
CA PRO A 10 -46.96 5.20 -29.89
C PRO A 10 -46.77 4.28 -28.68
N PHE A 11 -46.15 4.84 -27.62
CA PHE A 11 -45.99 4.20 -26.31
C PHE A 11 -47.14 4.62 -25.37
N GLU A 12 -48.16 3.78 -25.28
CA GLU A 12 -49.14 3.71 -24.18
C GLU A 12 -49.13 2.23 -23.72
N ALA A 13 -49.27 1.78 -22.46
CA ALA A 13 -49.57 2.33 -21.15
C ALA A 13 -49.22 1.23 -20.10
N PHE A 14 -48.98 1.58 -18.83
CA PHE A 14 -49.73 1.05 -17.66
C PHE A 14 -49.22 1.66 -16.34
N SER A 15 -50.18 2.12 -15.54
CA SER A 15 -50.07 2.89 -14.30
C SER A 15 -49.79 2.04 -13.03
N ILE A 16 -49.01 2.57 -12.08
CA ILE A 16 -49.24 2.35 -10.63
C ILE A 16 -48.94 3.66 -9.88
N ALA A 17 -49.95 4.16 -9.18
CA ALA A 17 -49.94 5.40 -8.41
C ALA A 17 -49.19 5.28 -7.06
N PRO A 18 -48.61 6.38 -6.57
CA PRO A 18 -48.65 6.69 -5.15
C PRO A 18 -49.57 7.90 -4.93
N ARG A 19 -50.75 7.65 -4.37
CA ARG A 19 -51.57 8.70 -3.75
C ARG A 19 -50.85 9.17 -2.49
N VAL A 20 -50.15 10.31 -2.55
CA VAL A 20 -49.83 11.09 -1.36
C VAL A 20 -50.93 12.14 -1.22
N ALA A 21 -51.97 11.78 -0.46
CA ALA A 21 -52.97 12.72 -0.01
C ALA A 21 -52.38 13.52 1.15
N THR A 22 -51.61 14.56 0.85
CA THR A 22 -51.23 15.59 1.82
C THR A 22 -52.40 16.55 1.98
N ALA A 23 -53.14 16.42 3.08
CA ALA A 23 -54.10 17.42 3.51
C ALA A 23 -53.35 18.75 3.71
N ILE A 24 -53.69 19.75 2.89
CA ILE A 24 -53.17 21.12 3.01
C ILE A 24 -53.85 21.75 4.24
N ILE A 25 -53.11 21.83 5.35
CA ILE A 25 -53.41 22.71 6.48
C ILE A 25 -52.17 23.57 6.71
N GLY A 26 -52.26 24.88 6.43
CA GLY A 26 -51.29 25.91 6.83
C GLY A 26 -49.95 25.94 6.06
N SER A 27 -49.94 26.62 4.92
CA SER A 27 -48.86 26.68 3.90
C SER A 27 -47.52 27.35 4.26
N ALA A 28 -47.21 27.62 5.53
CA ALA A 28 -45.90 28.16 5.94
C ALA A 28 -45.00 27.14 6.64
N VAL A 29 -45.56 26.10 7.27
CA VAL A 29 -44.81 25.15 8.10
C VAL A 29 -44.28 23.96 7.28
N VAL A 30 -44.98 23.58 6.21
CA VAL A 30 -44.65 22.41 5.38
C VAL A 30 -43.38 22.61 4.56
N GLY A 31 -43.12 23.84 4.06
CA GLY A 31 -41.89 24.16 3.31
C GLY A 31 -40.63 24.12 4.18
N ALA A 32 -40.71 24.68 5.40
CA ALA A 32 -39.59 24.69 6.34
C ALA A 32 -39.22 23.29 6.85
N GLY A 33 -40.22 22.45 7.15
CA GLY A 33 -40.00 21.08 7.60
C GLY A 33 -39.39 20.16 6.52
N ALA A 34 -39.83 20.29 5.27
CA ALA A 34 -39.28 19.52 4.15
C ALA A 34 -37.84 19.92 3.81
N SER A 35 -37.49 21.22 3.88
CA SER A 35 -36.12 21.70 3.67
C SER A 35 -35.15 21.21 4.76
N LEU A 36 -35.57 21.19 6.02
CA LEU A 36 -34.77 20.62 7.12
C LEU A 36 -34.64 19.09 7.01
N ALA A 37 -35.72 18.37 6.68
CA ALA A 37 -35.69 16.92 6.54
C ALA A 37 -34.78 16.47 5.39
N GLY A 38 -34.84 17.15 4.24
CA GLY A 38 -33.94 16.89 3.10
C GLY A 38 -32.48 17.20 3.42
N ALA A 39 -32.21 18.30 4.13
CA ALA A 39 -30.87 18.65 4.58
C ALA A 39 -30.28 17.64 5.58
N ASN A 40 -31.08 17.18 6.54
CA ASN A 40 -30.68 16.12 7.48
C ASN A 40 -30.45 14.78 6.77
N ALA A 41 -31.33 14.39 5.84
CA ALA A 41 -31.14 13.17 5.06
C ALA A 41 -29.85 13.21 4.22
N GLN A 42 -29.50 14.38 3.67
CA GLN A 42 -28.24 14.57 2.94
C GLN A 42 -27.02 14.54 3.87
N ALA A 43 -27.10 15.18 5.04
CA ALA A 43 -26.06 15.10 6.06
C ALA A 43 -25.82 13.64 6.52
N ASP A 44 -26.88 12.89 6.80
CA ASP A 44 -26.80 11.48 7.18
C ASP A 44 -26.19 10.62 6.07
N ALA A 45 -26.58 10.83 4.81
CA ALA A 45 -25.99 10.13 3.67
C ALA A 45 -24.48 10.40 3.54
N THR A 46 -24.03 11.65 3.71
CA THR A 46 -22.60 11.99 3.68
C THR A 46 -21.82 11.38 4.85
N GLN A 47 -22.46 11.26 6.02
CA GLN A 47 -21.86 10.62 7.19
C GLN A 47 -21.72 9.11 7.00
N GLN A 48 -22.75 8.45 6.46
CA GLN A 48 -22.70 7.02 6.11
C GLN A 48 -21.64 6.72 5.05
N ALA A 49 -21.55 7.55 4.01
CA ALA A 49 -20.51 7.42 2.98
C ALA A 49 -19.10 7.55 3.57
N SER A 50 -18.90 8.52 4.47
CA SER A 50 -17.63 8.71 5.18
C SER A 50 -17.28 7.54 6.10
N ALA A 51 -18.28 6.97 6.79
CA ALA A 51 -18.10 5.77 7.62
C ALA A 51 -17.71 4.55 6.79
N GLN A 52 -18.32 4.36 5.61
CA GLN A 52 -17.98 3.28 4.69
C GLN A 52 -16.55 3.45 4.12
N GLN A 53 -16.15 4.66 3.76
CA GLN A 53 -14.78 4.97 3.32
C GLN A 53 -13.76 4.66 4.42
N MET A 54 -14.05 5.06 5.67
CA MET A 54 -13.19 4.74 6.82
C MET A 54 -13.12 3.23 7.08
N LYS A 55 -14.22 2.49 6.90
CA LYS A 55 -14.24 1.03 7.03
C LYS A 55 -13.34 0.36 5.98
N MET A 56 -13.46 0.77 4.72
CA MET A 56 -12.61 0.30 3.62
C MET A 56 -11.12 0.58 3.92
N TYR A 57 -10.80 1.80 4.35
CA TYR A 57 -9.43 2.15 4.73
C TYR A 57 -8.88 1.29 5.87
N LYS A 58 -9.67 1.09 6.94
CA LYS A 58 -9.26 0.23 8.06
C LYS A 58 -9.02 -1.21 7.62
N GLN A 59 -9.85 -1.73 6.71
CA GLN A 59 -9.66 -3.06 6.13
C GLN A 59 -8.35 -3.13 5.35
N THR A 60 -8.11 -2.21 4.41
CA THR A 60 -6.86 -2.17 3.63
C THR A 60 -5.63 -2.04 4.53
N ARG A 61 -5.72 -1.21 5.57
CA ARG A 61 -4.63 -1.09 6.56
C ARG A 61 -4.41 -2.39 7.33
N ALA A 62 -5.47 -3.10 7.71
CA ALA A 62 -5.36 -4.39 8.39
C ALA A 62 -4.73 -5.46 7.47
N ASP A 63 -5.12 -5.48 6.20
CA ASP A 63 -4.60 -6.42 5.19
C ASP A 63 -3.12 -6.16 4.87
N LEU A 64 -2.68 -4.89 4.91
CA LEU A 64 -1.29 -4.50 4.66
C LEU A 64 -0.39 -4.61 5.91
N LEU A 65 -0.98 -4.71 7.11
CA LEU A 65 -0.23 -4.73 8.37
C LEU A 65 0.80 -5.87 8.47
N PRO A 66 0.50 -7.13 8.06
CA PRO A 66 1.49 -8.21 8.10
C PRO A 66 2.73 -7.93 7.24
N TYR A 67 2.54 -7.30 6.08
CA TYR A 67 3.65 -6.93 5.19
C TYR A 67 4.51 -5.82 5.77
N GLN A 68 3.89 -4.83 6.43
CA GLN A 68 4.61 -3.79 7.15
C GLN A 68 5.42 -4.37 8.31
N GLN A 69 4.83 -5.25 9.12
CA GLN A 69 5.53 -5.93 10.22
C GLN A 69 6.68 -6.79 9.71
N PHE A 70 6.45 -7.55 8.64
CA PHE A 70 7.50 -8.38 8.04
C PHE A 70 8.66 -7.54 7.49
N GLY A 71 8.36 -6.42 6.83
CA GLY A 71 9.40 -5.49 6.40
C GLY A 71 10.14 -4.81 7.54
N GLN A 72 9.46 -4.52 8.66
CA GLN A 72 10.11 -4.00 9.87
C GLN A 72 11.08 -5.03 10.48
N VAL A 73 10.73 -6.32 10.47
CA VAL A 73 11.66 -7.39 10.85
C VAL A 73 12.87 -7.41 9.93
N GLY A 74 12.67 -7.34 8.61
CA GLY A 74 13.76 -7.27 7.63
C GLY A 74 14.68 -6.06 7.84
N ALA A 75 14.11 -4.88 8.10
CA ALA A 75 14.85 -3.66 8.38
C ALA A 75 15.66 -3.76 9.69
N ASN A 76 15.08 -4.32 10.76
CA ASN A 76 15.79 -4.52 12.03
C ASN A 76 16.92 -5.55 11.88
N MET A 77 16.68 -6.64 11.16
CA MET A 77 17.72 -7.63 10.86
C MET A 77 18.84 -7.01 10.02
N LEU A 78 18.49 -6.23 8.99
CA LEU A 78 19.46 -5.50 8.18
C LEU A 78 20.29 -4.55 9.03
N GLN A 79 19.66 -3.76 9.90
CA GLN A 79 20.36 -2.85 10.81
C GLN A 79 21.30 -3.59 11.75
N SER A 80 20.88 -4.73 12.30
CA SER A 80 21.69 -5.54 13.21
C SER A 80 22.89 -6.19 12.51
N GLN A 81 22.74 -6.58 11.23
CA GLN A 81 23.79 -7.28 10.48
C GLN A 81 24.65 -6.34 9.63
N LEU A 82 24.24 -5.08 9.43
CA LEU A 82 24.96 -4.09 8.64
C LEU A 82 26.46 -3.99 8.98
N PRO A 83 26.87 -4.01 10.27
CA PRO A 83 28.28 -3.98 10.62
C PRO A 83 29.03 -5.20 10.10
N SER A 84 28.44 -6.39 10.16
CA SER A 84 29.06 -7.63 9.65
C SER A 84 29.03 -7.72 8.12
N LEU A 85 28.00 -7.14 7.49
CA LEU A 85 27.85 -7.12 6.03
C LEU A 85 28.75 -6.09 5.36
N THR A 86 29.21 -5.07 6.09
CA THR A 86 30.13 -4.04 5.59
C THR A 86 31.55 -4.20 6.13
N ALA A 87 31.78 -5.12 7.08
CA ALA A 87 33.10 -5.44 7.59
C ALA A 87 34.00 -6.01 6.46
N PRO A 88 35.31 -5.70 6.47
CA PRO A 88 36.26 -6.31 5.56
C PRO A 88 36.18 -7.84 5.66
N ILE A 89 36.11 -8.51 4.51
CA ILE A 89 36.19 -9.96 4.45
C ILE A 89 37.62 -10.35 4.84
N THR A 90 37.74 -10.95 6.02
CA THR A 90 38.98 -11.54 6.50
C THR A 90 38.82 -13.04 6.51
N MET A 91 39.82 -13.75 5.98
CA MET A 91 39.89 -15.20 6.05
C MET A 91 41.17 -15.58 6.75
N ASP A 92 41.04 -16.28 7.87
CA ASP A 92 42.19 -16.82 8.56
C ASP A 92 42.74 -18.05 7.82
N GLU A 93 44.02 -18.31 8.04
CA GLU A 93 44.71 -19.44 7.44
C GLU A 93 44.10 -20.79 7.90
N ALA A 94 43.60 -20.85 9.13
CA ALA A 94 42.97 -22.03 9.69
C ALA A 94 41.69 -22.40 8.92
N THR A 95 40.83 -21.44 8.59
CA THR A 95 39.60 -21.65 7.81
C THR A 95 39.92 -22.12 6.40
N LEU A 96 40.96 -21.56 5.76
CA LEU A 96 41.40 -22.00 4.44
C LEU A 96 41.88 -23.46 4.48
N ARG A 97 42.76 -23.80 5.42
CA ARG A 97 43.28 -25.18 5.56
C ARG A 97 42.18 -26.18 5.87
N ASN A 98 41.13 -25.76 6.59
CA ASN A 98 40.00 -26.60 6.96
C ASN A 98 38.95 -26.75 5.86
N THR A 99 39.05 -26.04 4.73
CA THR A 99 38.10 -26.28 3.63
C THR A 99 38.28 -27.70 3.06
N PRO A 100 37.21 -28.52 2.97
CA PRO A 100 37.32 -29.91 2.52
C PRO A 100 38.02 -30.08 1.16
N GLY A 101 37.76 -29.15 0.23
CA GLY A 101 38.40 -29.14 -1.09
C GLY A 101 39.90 -28.84 -1.05
N TYR A 102 40.36 -28.00 -0.12
CA TYR A 102 41.78 -27.67 0.03
C TYR A 102 42.58 -28.90 0.45
N GLN A 103 42.13 -29.62 1.48
CA GLN A 103 42.83 -30.82 1.96
C GLN A 103 42.85 -31.93 0.92
N PHE A 104 41.74 -32.12 0.20
CA PHE A 104 41.67 -33.09 -0.88
C PHE A 104 42.67 -32.75 -2.00
N ASN A 105 42.64 -31.51 -2.50
CA ASN A 105 43.53 -31.05 -3.56
C ASN A 105 44.99 -31.12 -3.11
N LEU A 106 45.31 -30.66 -1.90
CA LEU A 106 46.65 -30.69 -1.35
C LEU A 106 47.21 -32.12 -1.31
N ASN A 107 46.46 -33.06 -0.75
CA ASN A 107 46.87 -34.47 -0.66
C ASN A 107 47.06 -35.09 -2.05
N GLN A 108 46.16 -34.80 -3.00
CA GLN A 108 46.24 -35.36 -4.35
C GLN A 108 47.42 -34.77 -5.14
N GLY A 109 47.67 -33.47 -5.04
CA GLY A 109 48.80 -32.83 -5.69
C GLY A 109 50.15 -33.24 -5.11
N LEU A 110 50.26 -33.39 -3.79
CA LEU A 110 51.48 -33.92 -3.17
C LEU A 110 51.79 -35.35 -3.61
N LYS A 111 50.78 -36.22 -3.68
CA LYS A 111 50.94 -37.59 -4.25
C LYS A 111 51.43 -37.54 -5.70
N SER A 112 50.91 -36.62 -6.51
CA SER A 112 51.35 -36.44 -7.91
C SER A 112 52.82 -36.01 -8.01
N VAL A 113 53.23 -35.02 -7.21
CA VAL A 113 54.63 -34.55 -7.15
C VAL A 113 55.57 -35.66 -6.69
N GLN A 114 55.18 -36.42 -5.65
CA GLN A 114 55.96 -37.55 -5.15
C GLN A 114 56.12 -38.65 -6.21
N ASN A 115 55.03 -39.05 -6.88
CA ASN A 115 55.06 -40.05 -7.95
C ASN A 115 55.95 -39.60 -9.12
N GLY A 116 55.89 -38.32 -9.51
CA GLY A 116 56.73 -37.76 -10.58
C GLY A 116 58.22 -37.66 -10.22
N ALA A 117 58.53 -37.35 -8.95
CA ALA A 117 59.91 -37.32 -8.46
C ALA A 117 60.51 -38.73 -8.34
N ALA A 118 59.73 -39.70 -7.85
CA ALA A 118 60.12 -41.10 -7.76
C ALA A 118 60.38 -41.72 -9.14
N ALA A 119 59.51 -41.46 -10.13
CA ALA A 119 59.68 -41.96 -11.50
C ALA A 119 60.94 -41.43 -12.21
N ARG A 120 61.47 -40.28 -11.77
CA ARG A 120 62.72 -39.69 -12.29
C ARG A 120 63.97 -40.12 -11.52
N GLY A 121 63.84 -40.99 -10.53
CA GLY A 121 64.94 -41.39 -9.64
C GLY A 121 65.45 -40.25 -8.75
N LEU A 122 64.72 -39.12 -8.71
CA LEU A 122 65.13 -37.90 -8.00
C LEU A 122 64.67 -37.87 -6.54
N GLY A 123 63.96 -38.91 -6.08
CA GLY A 123 63.53 -39.07 -4.68
C GLY A 123 63.00 -37.77 -4.04
N VAL A 124 63.30 -37.59 -2.75
CA VAL A 124 63.11 -36.30 -2.05
C VAL A 124 64.31 -35.40 -2.36
N SER A 125 64.30 -34.76 -3.53
CA SER A 125 65.31 -33.76 -3.93
C SER A 125 64.84 -32.34 -3.67
N GLY A 126 65.77 -31.37 -3.62
CA GLY A 126 65.44 -29.94 -3.48
C GLY A 126 64.48 -29.43 -4.56
N ALA A 127 64.56 -29.98 -5.78
CA ALA A 127 63.61 -29.66 -6.86
C ALA A 127 62.19 -30.18 -6.57
N ALA A 128 62.06 -31.39 -6.00
CA ALA A 128 60.78 -31.95 -5.60
C ALA A 128 60.15 -31.16 -4.43
N MET A 129 60.95 -30.77 -3.44
CA MET A 129 60.50 -29.92 -2.33
C MET A 129 60.08 -28.52 -2.81
N LYS A 130 60.83 -27.92 -3.72
CA LYS A 130 60.47 -26.62 -4.34
C LYS A 130 59.16 -26.71 -5.12
N GLY A 131 58.96 -27.78 -5.91
CA GLY A 131 57.72 -28.00 -6.64
C GLY A 131 56.51 -28.20 -5.73
N ALA A 132 56.66 -28.98 -4.65
CA ALA A 132 55.62 -29.17 -3.65
C ALA A 132 55.27 -27.86 -2.91
N ALA A 133 56.28 -27.05 -2.56
CA ALA A 133 56.08 -25.74 -1.95
C ALA A 133 55.32 -24.79 -2.90
N SER A 134 55.74 -24.68 -4.16
CA SER A 134 55.05 -23.86 -5.17
C SER A 134 53.61 -24.32 -5.43
N TYR A 135 53.35 -25.63 -5.40
CA TYR A 135 52.00 -26.18 -5.51
C TYR A 135 51.13 -25.80 -4.31
N ALA A 136 51.65 -25.98 -3.09
CA ALA A 136 50.93 -25.66 -1.87
C ALA A 136 50.59 -24.16 -1.75
N THR A 137 51.53 -23.27 -2.11
CA THR A 137 51.30 -21.82 -2.13
C THR A 137 50.26 -21.44 -3.20
N GLY A 138 50.39 -21.96 -4.42
CA GLY A 138 49.42 -21.66 -5.50
C GLY A 138 48.01 -22.19 -5.21
N LEU A 139 47.91 -23.36 -4.57
CA LEU A 139 46.62 -23.89 -4.11
C LEU A 139 46.01 -23.02 -3.01
N ALA A 140 46.82 -22.51 -2.09
CA ALA A 140 46.36 -21.61 -1.03
C ALA A 140 45.83 -20.29 -1.62
N ASP A 141 46.56 -19.67 -2.55
CA ASP A 141 46.14 -18.44 -3.23
C ASP A 141 44.81 -18.63 -3.99
N SER A 142 44.69 -19.72 -4.76
CA SER A 142 43.46 -20.04 -5.50
C SER A 142 42.28 -20.31 -4.55
N THR A 143 42.51 -21.05 -3.47
CA THR A 143 41.48 -21.35 -2.47
C THR A 143 41.03 -20.10 -1.75
N TYR A 144 41.97 -19.22 -1.38
CA TYR A 144 41.67 -17.91 -0.79
C TYR A 144 40.79 -17.09 -1.72
N GLN A 145 41.18 -16.94 -2.99
CA GLN A 145 40.40 -16.16 -3.95
C GLN A 145 38.97 -16.70 -4.11
N ASN A 146 38.81 -18.03 -4.22
CA ASN A 146 37.50 -18.67 -4.34
C ASN A 146 36.63 -18.42 -3.11
N GLN A 147 37.20 -18.60 -1.93
CA GLN A 147 36.46 -18.43 -0.69
C GLN A 147 36.14 -16.96 -0.39
N PHE A 148 37.04 -16.03 -0.74
CA PHE A 148 36.77 -14.60 -0.69
C PHE A 148 35.59 -14.24 -1.61
N ASN A 149 35.60 -14.73 -2.85
CA ASN A 149 34.49 -14.51 -3.79
C ASN A 149 33.18 -15.07 -3.23
N ASN A 150 33.20 -16.28 -2.67
CA ASN A 150 32.03 -16.90 -2.03
C ASN A 150 31.52 -16.06 -0.85
N ALA A 151 32.40 -15.59 0.02
CA ALA A 151 32.05 -14.74 1.16
C ALA A 151 31.42 -13.41 0.69
N ASN A 152 32.01 -12.77 -0.32
CA ASN A 152 31.51 -11.54 -0.90
C ASN A 152 30.12 -11.73 -1.54
N THR A 153 29.93 -12.82 -2.30
CA THR A 153 28.63 -13.19 -2.87
C THR A 153 27.60 -13.46 -1.77
N ASN A 154 27.98 -14.15 -0.70
CA ASN A 154 27.07 -14.43 0.42
C ASN A 154 26.66 -13.16 1.17
N GLN A 155 27.58 -12.25 1.47
CA GLN A 155 27.26 -10.95 2.08
C GLN A 155 26.34 -10.13 1.18
N THR A 156 26.64 -10.05 -0.12
CA THR A 156 25.79 -9.35 -1.10
C THR A 156 24.39 -9.95 -1.18
N ASN A 157 24.28 -11.28 -1.23
CA ASN A 157 22.99 -11.96 -1.27
C ASN A 157 22.19 -11.78 0.03
N ALA A 158 22.84 -11.81 1.19
CA ALA A 158 22.20 -11.57 2.48
C ALA A 158 21.66 -10.13 2.54
N TYR A 159 22.46 -9.14 2.14
CA TYR A 159 22.04 -7.76 2.05
C TYR A 159 20.84 -7.58 1.11
N ASN A 160 20.91 -8.12 -0.12
CA ASN A 160 19.82 -8.01 -1.10
C ASN A 160 18.51 -8.65 -0.62
N ARG A 161 18.57 -9.79 0.07
CA ARG A 161 17.37 -10.44 0.64
C ARG A 161 16.76 -9.60 1.75
N LEU A 162 17.57 -9.12 2.70
CA LEU A 162 17.09 -8.29 3.80
C LEU A 162 16.54 -6.95 3.30
N MET A 163 17.21 -6.33 2.33
CA MET A 163 16.76 -5.12 1.67
C MET A 163 15.43 -5.34 0.93
N GLY A 164 15.28 -6.46 0.21
CA GLY A 164 14.02 -6.80 -0.46
C GLY A 164 12.84 -6.96 0.51
N VAL A 165 13.07 -7.55 1.68
CA VAL A 165 12.05 -7.64 2.74
C VAL A 165 11.72 -6.26 3.30
N ALA A 166 12.73 -5.43 3.59
CA ALA A 166 12.52 -4.07 4.07
C ALA A 166 11.71 -3.22 3.07
N GLN A 167 12.05 -3.30 1.78
CA GLN A 167 11.33 -2.61 0.70
C GLN A 167 9.87 -3.06 0.58
N LEU A 168 9.58 -4.34 0.81
CA LEU A 168 8.19 -4.81 0.82
C LEU A 168 7.35 -4.10 1.89
N GLY A 169 7.91 -3.95 3.09
CA GLY A 169 7.26 -3.21 4.18
C GLY A 169 7.14 -1.71 3.89
N GLU A 170 8.18 -1.11 3.33
CA GLU A 170 8.15 0.29 2.87
C GLU A 170 7.03 0.54 1.86
N ASN A 171 6.89 -0.34 0.86
CA ASN A 171 5.81 -0.24 -0.14
C ASN A 171 4.42 -0.41 0.49
N ALA A 172 4.26 -1.36 1.41
CA ALA A 172 2.99 -1.55 2.14
C ALA A 172 2.65 -0.34 3.03
N ALA A 173 3.66 0.28 3.65
CA ALA A 173 3.51 1.51 4.42
C ALA A 173 3.14 2.71 3.52
N ALA A 174 3.81 2.86 2.38
CA ALA A 174 3.53 3.92 1.41
C ALA A 174 2.10 3.81 0.85
N GLN A 175 1.65 2.61 0.47
CA GLN A 175 0.28 2.39 0.01
C GLN A 175 -0.76 2.70 1.09
N THR A 176 -0.52 2.26 2.34
CA THR A 176 -1.40 2.59 3.46
C THR A 176 -1.47 4.10 3.71
N GLY A 177 -0.35 4.82 3.58
CA GLY A 177 -0.29 6.27 3.66
C GLY A 177 -1.08 6.95 2.53
N ALA A 178 -0.93 6.49 1.29
CA ALA A 178 -1.65 7.02 0.13
C ALA A 178 -3.18 6.84 0.26
N TYR A 179 -3.65 5.64 0.62
CA TYR A 179 -5.07 5.39 0.89
C TYR A 179 -5.60 6.22 2.06
N GLY A 180 -4.76 6.46 3.08
CA GLY A 180 -5.08 7.32 4.21
C GLY A 180 -5.35 8.77 3.76
N THR A 181 -4.44 9.34 2.96
CA THR A 181 -4.60 10.69 2.41
C THR A 181 -5.84 10.82 1.54
N GLN A 182 -6.08 9.86 0.63
CA GLN A 182 -7.26 9.86 -0.24
C GLN A 182 -8.58 9.74 0.54
N THR A 183 -8.59 8.87 1.55
CA THR A 183 -9.75 8.69 2.44
C THR A 183 -10.01 9.96 3.25
N ALA A 184 -8.96 10.57 3.82
CA ALA A 184 -9.08 11.82 4.57
C ALA A 184 -9.62 12.97 3.71
N GLN A 185 -9.15 13.10 2.47
CA GLN A 185 -9.67 14.10 1.52
C GLN A 185 -11.14 13.86 1.19
N SER A 186 -11.53 12.61 0.93
CA SER A 186 -12.92 12.27 0.60
C SER A 186 -13.87 12.51 1.78
N ILE A 187 -13.47 12.11 2.99
CA ILE A 187 -14.22 12.37 4.22
C ILE A 187 -14.30 13.87 4.48
N GLY A 188 -13.22 14.63 4.28
CA GLY A 188 -13.21 16.08 4.40
C GLY A 188 -14.22 16.74 3.47
N ASN A 189 -14.24 16.34 2.20
CA ASN A 189 -15.21 16.83 1.21
C ASN A 189 -16.65 16.47 1.56
N ASN A 190 -16.90 15.24 2.03
CA ASN A 190 -18.23 14.81 2.47
C ASN A 190 -18.70 15.59 3.70
N THR A 191 -17.79 15.84 4.64
CA THR A 191 -18.08 16.62 5.86
C THR A 191 -18.45 18.05 5.52
N ILE A 192 -17.70 18.70 4.61
CA ILE A 192 -18.02 20.05 4.11
C ILE A 192 -19.38 20.06 3.39
N GLN A 193 -19.64 19.07 2.53
CA GLN A 193 -20.92 18.96 1.82
C GLN A 193 -22.10 18.76 2.77
N GLY A 194 -21.97 17.89 3.77
CA GLY A 194 -22.99 17.70 4.81
C GLY A 194 -23.23 18.97 5.63
N GLY A 195 -22.16 19.69 5.97
CA GLY A 195 -22.25 21.00 6.64
C GLY A 195 -22.99 22.04 5.79
N ASN A 196 -22.66 22.14 4.51
CA ASN A 196 -23.33 23.03 3.57
C ASN A 196 -24.81 22.66 3.37
N ALA A 197 -25.13 21.37 3.25
CA ALA A 197 -26.51 20.90 3.12
C ALA A 197 -27.34 21.26 4.36
N THR A 198 -26.78 21.03 5.56
CA THR A 198 -27.41 21.39 6.83
C THR A 198 -27.65 22.91 6.91
N ALA A 199 -26.64 23.71 6.59
CA ALA A 199 -26.74 25.17 6.56
C ALA A 199 -27.78 25.65 5.54
N ALA A 200 -27.82 25.07 4.33
CA ALA A 200 -28.81 25.36 3.30
C ALA A 200 -30.24 24.97 3.75
N GLY A 201 -30.39 23.88 4.50
CA GLY A 201 -31.66 23.50 5.13
C GLY A 201 -32.17 24.55 6.11
N TYR A 202 -31.29 25.03 7.00
CA TYR A 202 -31.62 26.10 7.95
C TYR A 202 -31.96 27.42 7.23
N LEU A 203 -31.17 27.82 6.24
CA LEU A 203 -31.42 29.03 5.45
C LEU A 203 -32.72 28.91 4.62
N GLY A 204 -32.98 27.75 4.03
CA GLY A 204 -34.22 27.47 3.29
C GLY A 204 -35.45 27.51 4.20
N ALA A 205 -35.36 26.93 5.40
CA ALA A 205 -36.42 26.98 6.39
C ALA A 205 -36.65 28.39 6.93
N ALA A 206 -35.58 29.16 7.19
CA ALA A 206 -35.67 30.56 7.60
C ALA A 206 -36.31 31.43 6.51
N ASN A 207 -35.96 31.21 5.23
CA ASN A 207 -36.58 31.92 4.11
C ASN A 207 -38.05 31.53 3.92
N ALA A 208 -38.39 30.24 4.04
CA ALA A 208 -39.77 29.77 3.99
C ALA A 208 -40.62 30.35 5.12
N LEU A 209 -40.07 30.41 6.34
CA LEU A 209 -40.74 31.03 7.48
C LEU A 209 -40.92 32.53 7.29
N ASN A 210 -39.90 33.26 6.84
CA ASN A 210 -40.02 34.69 6.53
C ASN A 210 -41.08 34.96 5.45
N ASN A 211 -41.09 34.19 4.36
CA ASN A 211 -42.11 34.33 3.32
C ASN A 211 -43.51 33.99 3.83
N GLY A 212 -43.65 32.98 4.69
CA GLY A 212 -44.92 32.60 5.31
C GLY A 212 -45.46 33.66 6.26
N VAL A 213 -44.59 34.23 7.11
CA VAL A 213 -44.94 35.31 8.03
C VAL A 213 -45.33 36.56 7.25
N ASN A 214 -44.59 36.95 6.22
CA ASN A 214 -44.93 38.08 5.36
C ASN A 214 -46.28 37.88 4.64
N SER A 215 -46.54 36.67 4.13
CA SER A 215 -47.82 36.33 3.48
C SER A 215 -48.99 36.38 4.46
N TYR A 216 -48.79 35.89 5.68
CA TYR A 216 -49.82 35.91 6.73
C TYR A 216 -50.11 37.32 7.24
N ALA A 217 -49.06 38.13 7.45
CA ALA A 217 -49.20 39.54 7.82
C ALA A 217 -49.94 40.33 6.73
N MET A 218 -49.65 40.07 5.45
CA MET A 218 -50.36 40.70 4.33
C MET A 218 -51.83 40.25 4.25
N TYR A 219 -52.12 38.97 4.51
CA TYR A 219 -53.48 38.45 4.56
C TYR A 219 -54.31 39.11 5.67
N ASN A 220 -53.77 39.22 6.89
CA ASN A 220 -54.44 39.90 8.00
C ASN A 220 -54.61 41.40 7.77
N ALA A 221 -53.65 42.06 7.09
CA ALA A 221 -53.77 43.46 6.71
C ALA A 221 -54.91 43.69 5.69
N MET A 222 -55.07 42.81 4.70
CA MET A 222 -56.21 42.87 3.77
C MET A 222 -57.54 42.57 4.46
N GLN A 223 -57.58 41.60 5.38
CA GLN A 223 -58.81 41.22 6.06
C GLN A 223 -59.30 42.30 7.03
N ASN A 224 -58.40 42.97 7.75
CA ASN A 224 -58.75 44.10 8.62
C ASN A 224 -59.04 45.41 7.86
N GLY A 225 -58.58 45.54 6.61
CA GLY A 225 -58.90 46.67 5.74
C GLY A 225 -60.24 46.55 5.03
N LEU A 226 -60.81 45.34 4.92
CA LEU A 226 -62.07 45.09 4.21
C LEU A 226 -63.35 45.22 5.07
N PHE A 227 -63.22 45.46 6.39
CA PHE A 227 -64.34 45.63 7.32
C PHE A 227 -64.44 47.04 7.92
N LYS A 228 -63.99 48.08 7.18
CA LYS A 228 -64.25 49.49 7.52
C LYS A 228 -65.00 50.18 6.39
#